data_AF-A0A5C1MDJ8-F1
#
_entry.id   AF-A0A5C1MDJ8-F1
#
_cell.length_a   1.000
_cell.length_b   1.000
_cell.length_c   1.000
_cell.angle_alpha   90.00
_cell.angle_beta   90.00
_cell.angle_gamma   90.00
#
_symmetry.space_group_name_H-M   'P 1'
#
loop_
_entity.id
_entity.type
_entity.pdbx_description
1 polymer ?
#
loop_
_entity_poly.entity_id
_entity_poly.type
_entity_poly.pdbx_seq_one_letter_code
_entity_poly.pdbx_strand_id
1 'polypeptide(L)'
;MKNGLAEKPNRANDPEMLDLTAFAKKMMVSTNTIRNWIKLGKLIEGQHYIHVGRVYRFPWSHDCLAHLMRSLAPEPVATRPRMVTRRQNHTQLVFRA
;
A
#
# COMPACT_ATOMS: atom_id res chain seq x y z
N MET A 1 -8.25 -15.63 52.22
CA MET A 1 -7.10 -16.05 51.39
C MET A 1 -7.47 -15.79 49.95
N LYS A 2 -6.81 -14.84 49.29
CA LYS A 2 -7.01 -14.51 47.88
C LYS A 2 -6.26 -15.56 47.04
N ASN A 3 -6.85 -15.98 45.92
CA ASN A 3 -6.21 -16.18 44.61
C ASN A 3 -6.86 -17.33 43.84
N GLY A 4 -7.34 -17.01 42.65
CA GLY A 4 -7.93 -17.96 41.72
C GLY A 4 -8.67 -17.32 40.54
N LEU A 5 -8.41 -16.04 40.21
CA LEU A 5 -8.74 -15.56 38.86
C LEU A 5 -7.70 -16.16 37.91
N ALA A 6 -8.10 -17.24 37.25
CA ALA A 6 -7.44 -17.67 36.03
C ALA A 6 -7.66 -16.57 34.98
N GLU A 7 -6.71 -15.65 34.85
CA GLU A 7 -6.62 -14.77 33.70
C GLU A 7 -6.42 -15.66 32.47
N LYS A 8 -7.49 -15.87 31.70
CA LYS A 8 -7.36 -16.47 30.36
C LYS A 8 -6.34 -15.63 29.61
N PRO A 9 -5.26 -16.23 29.05
CA PRO A 9 -4.31 -15.47 28.26
C PRO A 9 -5.08 -14.82 27.11
N ASN A 10 -5.13 -13.49 27.15
CA ASN A 10 -5.78 -12.66 26.16
C ASN A 10 -5.04 -12.88 24.83
N ARG A 11 -5.54 -13.77 23.96
CA ARG A 11 -5.05 -13.97 22.57
C ARG A 11 -5.42 -12.78 21.68
N ALA A 12 -5.16 -11.56 22.16
CA ALA A 12 -5.59 -10.31 21.53
C ALA A 12 -4.81 -9.94 20.26
N ASN A 13 -3.80 -10.72 19.88
CA ASN A 13 -2.92 -10.39 18.76
C ASN A 13 -3.01 -11.37 17.59
N ASP A 14 -3.98 -12.29 17.58
CA ASP A 14 -4.19 -13.14 16.41
C ASP A 14 -4.71 -12.26 15.25
N PRO A 15 -3.98 -12.19 14.12
CA PRO A 15 -4.41 -11.37 12.99
C PRO A 15 -5.73 -11.92 12.44
N GLU A 16 -6.73 -11.05 12.34
CA GLU A 16 -8.04 -11.41 11.81
C GLU A 16 -7.90 -11.83 10.33
N MET A 17 -8.30 -13.05 9.99
CA MET A 17 -8.22 -13.56 8.62
C MET A 17 -9.51 -13.28 7.86
N LEU A 18 -9.44 -12.39 6.87
CA LEU A 18 -10.57 -11.98 6.05
C LEU A 18 -10.65 -12.79 4.76
N ASP A 19 -11.87 -13.03 4.28
CA ASP A 19 -12.09 -13.50 2.91
C ASP A 19 -12.05 -12.33 1.91
N LEU A 20 -12.11 -12.63 0.62
CA LEU A 20 -12.09 -11.62 -0.45
C LEU A 20 -13.18 -10.54 -0.28
N THR A 21 -14.38 -10.95 0.12
CA THR A 21 -15.55 -10.05 0.21
C THR A 21 -15.44 -9.14 1.43
N ALA A 22 -15.06 -9.68 2.59
CA ALA A 22 -14.86 -8.92 3.82
C ALA A 22 -13.66 -7.97 3.68
N PHE A 23 -12.57 -8.43 3.06
CA PHE A 23 -11.42 -7.58 2.78
C PHE A 23 -11.79 -6.41 1.86
N ALA A 24 -12.52 -6.68 0.77
CA ALA A 24 -13.01 -5.65 -0.14
C ALA A 24 -13.92 -4.63 0.58
N LYS A 25 -14.82 -5.12 1.45
CA LYS A 25 -15.71 -4.28 2.25
C LYS A 25 -14.93 -3.38 3.22
N LYS A 26 -13.94 -3.91 3.93
CA LYS A 26 -13.11 -3.12 4.87
C LYS A 26 -12.24 -2.09 4.15
N MET A 27 -11.72 -2.42 2.98
CA MET A 27 -10.95 -1.52 2.13
C MET A 27 -11.81 -0.52 1.34
N MET A 28 -13.15 -0.62 1.42
CA MET A 28 -14.10 0.19 0.65
C MET A 28 -13.86 0.14 -0.87
N VAL A 29 -13.51 -1.05 -1.39
CA VAL A 29 -13.30 -1.28 -2.82
C VAL A 29 -14.15 -2.46 -3.30
N SER A 30 -14.34 -2.59 -4.60
CA SER A 30 -15.03 -3.75 -5.16
C SER A 30 -14.14 -5.00 -5.10
N THR A 31 -14.76 -6.18 -4.98
CA THR A 31 -14.03 -7.46 -5.08
C THR A 31 -13.28 -7.60 -6.40
N ASN A 32 -13.80 -7.03 -7.49
CA ASN A 32 -13.14 -7.00 -8.78
C ASN A 32 -11.85 -6.16 -8.76
N THR A 33 -11.82 -5.06 -7.98
CA THR A 33 -10.60 -4.25 -7.77
C THR A 33 -9.51 -5.08 -7.10
N ILE A 34 -9.86 -5.83 -6.05
CA ILE A 34 -8.91 -6.72 -5.37
C ILE A 34 -8.39 -7.80 -6.34
N ARG A 35 -9.27 -8.44 -7.11
CA ARG A 35 -8.86 -9.43 -8.14
C ARG A 35 -7.95 -8.81 -9.18
N ASN A 36 -8.22 -7.58 -9.61
CA ASN A 36 -7.35 -6.87 -10.54
C ASN A 36 -5.98 -6.57 -9.93
N TRP A 37 -5.90 -6.18 -8.66
CA TRP A 37 -4.62 -6.00 -7.96
C TRP A 37 -3.82 -7.30 -7.85
N ILE A 38 -4.47 -8.43 -7.61
CA ILE A 38 -3.83 -9.75 -7.66
C ILE A 38 -3.29 -10.02 -9.07
N LYS A 39 -4.12 -9.83 -10.10
CA LYS A 39 -3.73 -10.05 -11.51
C LYS A 39 -2.56 -9.16 -11.95
N LEU A 40 -2.53 -7.91 -11.48
CA LEU A 40 -1.47 -6.94 -11.75
C LEU A 40 -0.22 -7.15 -10.89
N GLY A 41 -0.21 -8.14 -9.99
CA GLY A 41 0.93 -8.42 -9.10
C GLY A 41 1.11 -7.39 -7.97
N LYS A 42 0.13 -6.49 -7.75
CA LYS A 42 0.17 -5.54 -6.63
C LYS A 42 -0.10 -6.24 -5.28
N LEU A 43 -0.94 -7.27 -5.31
CA LEU A 43 -1.15 -8.18 -4.19
C LEU A 43 -0.37 -9.46 -4.47
N ILE A 44 0.55 -9.82 -3.57
CA ILE A 44 1.50 -10.92 -3.75
C ILE A 44 1.12 -12.03 -2.76
N GLU A 45 0.98 -13.26 -3.25
CA GLU A 45 0.71 -14.42 -2.41
C GLU A 45 1.86 -14.69 -1.44
N GLY A 46 1.55 -15.06 -0.21
CA GLY A 46 2.52 -15.23 0.88
C GLY A 46 2.93 -13.92 1.58
N GLN A 47 2.74 -12.77 0.93
CA GLN A 47 3.02 -11.46 1.52
C GLN A 47 1.75 -10.70 1.92
N HIS A 48 0.78 -10.59 1.01
CA HIS A 48 -0.46 -9.83 1.22
C HIS A 48 -1.68 -10.74 1.44
N TYR A 49 -1.64 -11.96 0.92
CA TYR A 49 -2.72 -12.94 1.07
C TYR A 49 -2.18 -14.36 0.97
N ILE A 50 -2.96 -15.34 1.41
CA ILE A 50 -2.72 -16.76 1.14
C ILE A 50 -3.88 -17.32 0.32
N HIS A 51 -3.57 -18.23 -0.61
CA HIS A 51 -4.57 -18.91 -1.40
C HIS A 51 -4.71 -20.35 -0.93
N VAL A 52 -5.87 -20.68 -0.33
CA VAL A 52 -6.16 -22.04 0.14
C VAL A 52 -7.27 -22.62 -0.74
N GLY A 53 -6.86 -23.48 -1.68
CA GLY A 53 -7.76 -24.11 -2.65
C GLY A 53 -8.33 -23.11 -3.66
N ARG A 54 -9.56 -22.62 -3.40
CA ARG A 54 -10.24 -21.59 -4.22
C ARG A 54 -10.52 -20.30 -3.47
N VAL A 55 -10.03 -20.20 -2.23
CA VAL A 55 -10.36 -19.11 -1.31
C VAL A 55 -9.12 -18.28 -1.03
N TYR A 56 -9.27 -16.97 -1.22
CA TYR A 56 -8.27 -15.98 -0.81
C TYR A 56 -8.50 -15.62 0.67
N ARG A 57 -7.43 -15.68 1.46
CA ARG A 57 -7.44 -15.22 2.85
C ARG A 57 -6.44 -14.09 3.02
N PHE A 58 -6.87 -13.00 3.65
CA PHE A 58 -6.09 -11.79 3.86
C PHE A 58 -5.89 -11.59 5.36
N PRO A 59 -4.64 -11.56 5.85
CA PRO A 59 -4.38 -11.17 7.23
C PRO A 59 -4.70 -9.68 7.40
N TRP A 60 -5.58 -9.37 8.34
CA TRP A 60 -5.93 -8.01 8.71
C TRP A 60 -5.13 -7.61 9.95
N SER A 61 -3.90 -7.17 9.69
CA SER A 61 -2.99 -6.62 10.70
C SER A 61 -2.47 -5.26 10.24
N HIS A 62 -1.98 -4.46 11.19
CA HIS A 62 -1.38 -3.18 10.89
C HIS A 62 -0.20 -3.31 9.92
N ASP A 63 0.67 -4.30 10.14
CA ASP A 63 1.83 -4.54 9.28
C ASP A 63 1.42 -4.92 7.86
N CYS A 64 0.44 -5.82 7.69
CA CYS A 64 -0.07 -6.21 6.38
C CYS A 64 -0.63 -4.99 5.62
N LEU A 65 -1.40 -4.14 6.30
CA LEU A 65 -1.92 -2.90 5.72
C LEU A 65 -0.79 -1.94 5.32
N ALA A 66 0.24 -1.77 6.15
CA ALA A 66 1.38 -0.92 5.83
C ALA A 66 2.15 -1.42 4.58
N HIS A 67 2.32 -2.74 4.44
CA HIS A 67 2.91 -3.34 3.25
C HIS A 67 2.03 -3.14 2.01
N LEU A 68 0.72 -3.37 2.15
CA LEU A 68 -0.26 -3.17 1.10
C LEU A 68 -0.23 -1.73 0.56
N MET A 69 -0.31 -0.75 1.46
CA MET A 69 -0.35 0.67 1.07
C MET A 69 0.92 1.09 0.32
N ARG A 70 2.06 0.49 0.67
CA ARG A 70 3.32 0.68 -0.06
C ARG A 70 3.27 0.09 -1.46
N SER A 71 2.74 -1.13 -1.62
CA SER A 71 2.59 -1.78 -2.93
C SER A 71 1.52 -1.14 -3.82
N LEU A 72 0.55 -0.46 -3.23
CA LEU A 72 -0.47 0.29 -3.96
C LEU A 72 -0.07 1.71 -4.31
N ALA A 73 1.04 2.21 -3.76
CA ALA A 73 1.52 3.57 -4.03
C ALA A 73 1.68 3.78 -5.55
N PRO A 74 1.24 4.93 -6.09
CA PRO A 74 1.48 5.23 -7.50
C PRO A 74 2.98 5.33 -7.73
N GLU A 75 3.47 4.73 -8.82
CA GLU A 75 4.82 4.96 -9.30
C GLU A 75 5.04 6.47 -9.41
N PRO A 76 6.15 7.01 -8.87
CA PRO A 76 6.41 8.44 -8.97
C PRO A 76 6.44 8.81 -10.45
N VAL A 77 5.49 9.65 -10.87
CA VAL A 77 5.46 10.16 -12.23
C VAL A 77 6.78 10.90 -12.43
N ALA A 78 7.63 10.37 -13.32
CA ALA A 78 8.91 10.99 -13.64
C ALA A 78 8.64 12.46 -13.97
N THR A 79 9.05 13.35 -13.07
CA THR A 79 8.81 14.77 -13.22
C THR A 79 9.69 15.19 -14.38
N ARG A 80 9.08 15.40 -15.56
CA ARG A 80 9.83 15.89 -16.72
C ARG A 80 10.51 17.17 -16.26
N PRO A 81 11.85 17.27 -16.31
CA PRO A 81 12.54 18.46 -15.87
C PRO A 81 11.94 19.65 -16.64
N ARG A 82 11.46 20.65 -15.89
CA ARG A 82 10.94 21.87 -16.50
C ARG A 82 12.09 22.48 -17.29
N MET A 83 11.99 22.41 -18.61
CA MET A 83 12.98 23.01 -19.50
C MET A 83 12.97 24.53 -19.24
N VAL A 84 13.93 25.01 -18.47
CA VAL A 84 14.14 26.43 -18.26
C VAL A 84 14.72 26.96 -19.57
N THR A 85 13.93 27.68 -20.35
CA THR A 85 14.48 28.44 -21.47
C THR A 85 15.45 29.45 -20.87
N ARG A 86 16.76 29.24 -21.10
CA ARG A 86 17.81 30.17 -20.72
C ARG A 86 17.52 31.50 -21.40
N ARG A 87 16.94 32.47 -20.68
CA ARG A 87 16.89 33.86 -21.15
C ARG A 87 18.34 34.28 -21.41
N GLN A 88 18.64 34.60 -22.66
CA GLN A 88 19.92 35.20 -23.03
C GLN A 88 19.97 36.58 -22.37
N ASN A 89 20.86 36.73 -21.39
CA ASN A 89 21.24 38.05 -20.89
C ASN A 89 21.88 38.79 -22.06
N HIS A 90 21.13 39.69 -22.69
CA HIS A 90 21.64 40.58 -23.71
C HIS A 90 22.52 41.63 -23.02
N THR A 91 23.76 41.24 -22.70
CA THR A 91 24.78 42.18 -22.21
C THR A 91 25.11 43.12 -23.36
N GLN A 92 24.70 44.39 -23.27
CA GLN A 92 25.12 45.39 -24.25
C GLN A 92 26.64 45.58 -24.14
N LEU A 93 27.35 45.30 -25.24
CA LEU A 93 28.74 45.70 -25.41
C LEU A 93 28.80 47.22 -25.53
N VAL A 94 29.20 47.88 -24.44
CA VAL A 94 29.56 49.30 -24.45
C VAL A 94 30.92 49.43 -25.14
N PHE A 95 30.92 49.84 -26.41
CA PHE A 95 32.13 50.32 -27.05
C PHE A 95 32.41 51.74 -26.56
N ARG A 96 33.50 51.90 -25.80
CA ARG A 96 34.08 53.22 -25.50
C ARG A 96 35.09 53.56 -26.60
N ALA A 97 34.93 54.74 -27.18
CA ALA A 97 35.90 55.42 -28.04
C ALA A 97 36.81 56.32 -27.21
#